data_AF-A0A3S4IZ97-F1
#
_entry.id   AF-A0A3S4IZ97-F1
#
_cell.length_a   1.000
_cell.length_b   1.000
_cell.length_c   1.000
_cell.angle_alpha   90.00
_cell.angle_beta   90.00
_cell.angle_gamma   90.00
#
_symmetry.space_group_name_H-M   'P 1'
#
loop_
_entity.id
_entity.type
_entity.pdbx_description
1 polymer ?
#
loop_
_entity_poly.entity_id
_entity_poly.type
_entity_poly.pdbx_seq_one_letter_code
_entity_poly.pdbx_strand_id
1 'polypeptide(L)' 'MNQNHFHKSVIAAQDLAKEIDYCRVDLMLKGDDIYFSEITLSPKRGKLKITPSIWDAKLGSMWDLSLAKTGSIEPVYSCP' A
#
# COMPACT_ATOMS: atom_id res chain seq x y z
N MET A 1 -21.53 -9.47 -9.46
CA MET A 1 -21.44 -9.17 -8.02
C MET A 1 -22.85 -8.90 -7.53
N ASN A 2 -23.31 -9.59 -6.47
CA ASN A 2 -24.64 -9.36 -5.91
C ASN A 2 -24.69 -7.92 -5.33
N GLN A 3 -25.83 -7.22 -5.43
CA GLN A 3 -26.00 -5.89 -4.80
C GLN A 3 -25.62 -5.90 -3.31
N ASN A 4 -25.86 -7.02 -2.62
CA ASN A 4 -25.50 -7.19 -1.21
C ASN A 4 -23.97 -7.16 -0.99
N HIS A 5 -23.19 -7.84 -1.83
CA HIS A 5 -21.72 -7.85 -1.71
C HIS A 5 -21.14 -6.46 -1.93
N PHE A 6 -21.63 -5.74 -2.94
CA PHE A 6 -21.18 -4.38 -3.21
C PHE A 6 -21.40 -3.45 -2.01
N HIS A 7 -22.61 -3.45 -1.43
CA HIS A 7 -22.92 -2.63 -0.26
C HIS A 7 -22.05 -2.97 0.94
N LYS A 8 -21.88 -4.28 1.24
CA LYS A 8 -20.99 -4.72 2.32
C LYS A 8 -19.54 -4.28 2.09
N SER A 9 -19.05 -4.36 0.85
CA SER A 9 -17.70 -3.89 0.51
C SER A 9 -17.55 -2.38 0.72
N VAL A 10 -18.55 -1.58 0.35
CA VAL A 10 -18.52 -0.13 0.54
C VAL A 10 -18.50 0.23 2.03
N ILE A 11 -19.35 -0.39 2.85
CA ILE A 11 -19.40 -0.16 4.30
C ILE A 11 -18.05 -0.55 4.94
N ALA A 12 -17.53 -1.74 4.62
CA ALA A 12 -16.25 -2.19 5.14
C ALA A 12 -15.10 -1.23 4.75
N ALA A 13 -15.09 -0.74 3.51
CA ALA A 13 -14.09 0.22 3.06
C ALA A 13 -14.20 1.57 3.79
N GLN A 14 -15.43 2.06 4.04
CA GLN A 14 -15.67 3.31 4.77
C GLN A 14 -15.21 3.21 6.23
N ASP A 15 -15.54 2.10 6.90
CA ASP A 15 -15.13 1.87 8.29
C ASP A 15 -13.60 1.78 8.42
N LEU A 16 -12.94 1.08 7.50
CA LEU A 16 -11.48 0.96 7.47
C LEU A 16 -10.77 2.29 7.16
N ALA A 17 -11.40 3.17 6.38
CA ALA A 17 -10.83 4.45 5.95
C ALA A 17 -11.18 5.64 6.86
N LYS A 18 -11.98 5.44 7.93
CA LYS A 18 -12.63 6.51 8.70
C LYS A 18 -11.71 7.65 9.16
N GLU A 19 -10.48 7.33 9.55
CA GLU A 19 -9.49 8.28 10.08
C GLU A 19 -8.32 8.53 9.10
N ILE A 20 -8.48 8.17 7.83
CA ILE A 20 -7.44 8.27 6.80
C ILE A 20 -7.94 9.19 5.69
N ASP A 21 -7.27 10.35 5.53
CA ASP A 21 -7.66 11.39 4.56
C ASP A 21 -7.71 10.86 3.11
N TYR A 22 -6.73 10.01 2.74
CA TYR A 22 -6.75 9.30 1.47
C TYR A 22 -6.16 7.90 1.61
N CYS A 23 -6.92 6.90 1.19
CA CYS A 23 -6.42 5.55 0.96
C CYS A 23 -7.22 4.81 -0.10
N ARG A 24 -6.63 3.73 -0.63
CA ARG A 24 -7.38 2.68 -1.30
C ARG A 24 -7.47 1.48 -0.35
N VAL A 25 -8.68 0.94 -0.22
CA VAL A 25 -8.92 -0.29 0.54
C VAL A 25 -9.19 -1.40 -0.46
N ASP A 26 -8.35 -2.43 -0.45
CA ASP A 26 -8.50 -3.59 -1.32
C ASP A 26 -9.19 -4.70 -0.54
N LEU A 27 -10.32 -5.17 -1.07
CA LEU A 27 -11.17 -6.20 -0.48
C LEU A 27 -11.26 -7.41 -1.40
N MET A 28 -11.24 -8.60 -0.82
CA MET A 28 -11.42 -9.87 -1.54
C MET A 28 -12.76 -10.49 -1.18
N LEU A 29 -13.46 -11.02 -2.19
CA LEU A 29 -14.71 -11.76 -2.00
C LEU A 29 -14.42 -13.27 -2.10
N LYS A 30 -14.82 -14.04 -1.08
CA LYS A 30 -14.75 -15.50 -1.09
C LYS A 30 -16.11 -16.05 -0.66
N GLY A 31 -16.88 -16.55 -1.64
CA GLY A 31 -18.28 -16.89 -1.41
C GLY A 31 -19.10 -15.63 -1.10
N ASP A 32 -19.73 -15.60 0.08
CA ASP A 32 -20.49 -14.44 0.58
C ASP A 32 -19.71 -13.57 1.57
N ASP A 33 -18.48 -13.97 1.89
CA ASP A 33 -17.61 -13.31 2.86
C ASP A 33 -16.66 -12.33 2.18
N ILE A 34 -16.47 -11.18 2.83
CA ILE A 34 -15.53 -10.14 2.40
C ILE A 34 -14.35 -10.13 3.36
N TYR A 35 -13.16 -10.20 2.78
CA TYR A 35 -11.89 -10.18 3.50
C TYR A 35 -11.11 -8.92 3.17
N PHE A 36 -10.53 -8.33 4.20
CA PHE A 36 -9.53 -7.29 4.04
C PHE A 36 -8.24 -7.88 3.44
N SER A 37 -7.68 -7.20 2.45
CA SER A 37 -6.38 -7.55 1.85
C SER A 37 -5.31 -6.52 2.23
N GLU A 38 -5.49 -5.27 1.81
CA GLU A 38 -4.51 -4.21 2.06
C GLU A 38 -5.15 -2.81 2.14
N ILE A 39 -4.43 -1.88 2.76
CA ILE A 39 -4.64 -0.44 2.60
C ILE A 39 -3.41 0.14 1.91
N THR A 40 -3.62 0.78 0.76
CA THR A 40 -2.57 1.57 0.10
C THR A 40 -2.80 3.06 0.38
N LEU A 41 -1.84 3.70 1.06
CA LEU A 41 -1.85 5.14 1.37
C LEU A 41 -1.31 6.05 0.24
N SER A 42 -0.83 5.46 -0.86
CA SER A 42 -0.25 6.20 -1.98
C SER A 42 -1.06 6.08 -3.27
N PRO A 43 -1.35 7.20 -3.97
CA PRO A 43 -1.96 7.13 -5.28
C PRO A 43 -0.99 6.54 -6.33
N LYS A 44 -1.54 6.02 -7.43
CA LYS A 44 -0.78 5.50 -8.59
C LYS A 44 0.34 4.51 -8.23
N ARG A 45 0.12 3.61 -7.27
CA ARG A 45 1.10 2.59 -6.83
C ARG A 45 2.45 3.19 -6.37
N GLY A 46 2.42 4.38 -5.77
CA GLY A 46 3.63 5.07 -5.33
C GLY A 46 4.52 5.59 -6.46
N LYS A 47 4.08 5.52 -7.73
CA LYS A 47 4.86 5.99 -8.90
C LYS A 47 4.68 7.47 -9.21
N LEU A 48 3.96 8.20 -8.36
CA LEU A 48 3.81 9.64 -8.51
C LEU A 48 5.14 10.33 -8.22
N LYS A 49 5.50 11.31 -9.06
CA LYS A 49 6.61 12.20 -8.78
C LYS A 49 6.30 12.98 -7.50
N ILE A 50 7.13 12.81 -6.48
CA ILE A 50 7.00 13.55 -5.23
C ILE A 50 7.22 15.03 -5.53
N THR A 51 6.17 15.83 -5.30
CA THR A 51 6.16 17.25 -5.56
C THR A 51 5.53 17.97 -4.38
N PRO A 52 6.17 19.00 -3.81
CA PRO A 52 7.48 19.55 -4.19
C PRO A 52 8.66 18.61 -3.90
N SER A 53 9.76 18.75 -4.66
CA SER A 53 10.93 17.85 -4.61
C SER A 53 11.62 17.78 -3.24
N ILE A 54 11.43 18.78 -2.38
CA ILE A 54 11.96 18.76 -1.01
C ILE A 54 11.47 17.55 -0.20
N TRP A 55 10.25 17.06 -0.48
CA TRP A 55 9.70 15.89 0.21
C TRP A 55 10.41 14.60 -0.17
N ASP A 56 10.97 14.50 -1.37
CA ASP A 56 11.76 13.35 -1.79
C ASP A 56 13.00 13.19 -0.88
N ALA A 57 13.76 14.29 -0.71
CA ALA A 57 14.91 14.33 0.19
C ALA A 57 14.52 14.13 1.65
N LYS A 58 13.43 14.77 2.12
CA LYS A 58 12.98 14.66 3.51
C LYS A 58 12.56 13.24 3.85
N LEU A 59 11.79 12.57 3.00
CA LEU A 59 11.37 11.18 3.22
C LEU A 59 12.58 10.23 3.16
N GLY A 60 13.49 10.42 2.20
CA GLY A 60 14.73 9.65 2.13
C GLY A 60 15.59 9.78 3.39
N SER A 61 15.62 10.96 4.02
CA SER A 61 16.38 11.18 5.26
C SER A 61 15.81 10.46 6.49
N MET A 62 14.55 10.00 6.43
CA MET A 62 13.93 9.22 7.51
C MET A 62 14.31 7.74 7.46
N TRP A 63 14.90 7.27 6.35
CA TRP A 63 15.35 5.88 6.25
C TRP A 63 16.63 5.66 7.07
N ASP A 64 16.56 4.69 7.99
CA ASP A 64 17.75 4.23 8.70
C ASP A 64 18.56 3.27 7.81
N LEU A 65 19.57 3.84 7.13
CA LEU A 65 20.47 3.09 6.25
C LEU A 65 21.41 2.14 7.01
N SER A 66 21.49 2.21 8.34
CA SER A 66 22.29 1.27 9.11
C SER A 66 21.70 -0.15 9.09
N LEU A 67 20.38 -0.27 8.91
CA LEU A 67 19.66 -1.53 8.79
C LEU A 67 20.01 -2.31 7.51
N ALA A 68 20.50 -1.62 6.47
CA ALA A 68 20.93 -2.25 5.23
C ALA A 68 22.28 -2.99 5.36
N LYS A 69 23.01 -2.82 6.47
CA LYS A 69 24.31 -3.48 6.69
C LYS A 69 24.20 -4.91 7.22
N THR A 70 22.99 -5.39 7.54
CA THR A 70 22.78 -6.74 8.04
C THR A 70 22.63 -7.73 6.89
N GLY A 71 23.76 -8.17 6.36
CA GLY A 71 23.85 -9.25 5.37
C GLY A 71 24.54 -8.81 4.09
N SER A 72 25.67 -9.42 3.80
CA SER A 72 26.26 -9.44 2.46
C SER A 72 25.27 -10.09 1.49
N ILE A 73 24.38 -9.29 0.92
CA ILE A 73 23.64 -9.68 -0.29
C ILE A 73 24.61 -9.59 -1.46
N GLU A 74 25.29 -10.72 -1.72
CA GLU A 74 25.91 -10.96 -3.03
C GLU A 74 24.83 -10.69 -4.11
N PRO A 75 25.08 -9.80 -5.07
CA PRO A 75 24.13 -9.58 -6.14
C PRO A 75 24.03 -10.87 -6.96
N VAL A 76 22.90 -11.56 -6.88
CA VAL A 76 22.59 -12.69 -7.76
C VAL A 76 22.28 -12.13 -9.15
N TYR A 77 23.32 -11.73 -9.87
CA TYR A 77 23.29 -11.65 -11.32
C TYR A 77 23.74 -12.99 -11.88
N SER A 78 22.82 -13.95 -11.86
CA SER A 78 22.92 -15.12 -12.71
C SER A 78 21.54 -15.45 -13.23
N CYS A 79 21.22 -14.90 -14.40
CA CYS A 79 20.23 -15.49 -15.30
C CYS A 79 21.00 -15.96 -16.56
N PRO A 80 20.66 -17.11 -17.15
CA PRO A 80 21.32 -17.64 -18.35
C PRO A 80 21.12 -16.75 -19.59
#